data_AF-X1PEC6-F1
#
_entry.id   AF-X1PEC6-F1
#
_cell.length_a   1.000
_cell.length_b   1.000
_cell.length_c   1.000
_cell.angle_alpha   90.00
_cell.angle_beta   90.00
_cell.angle_gamma   90.00
#
_symmetry.space_group_name_H-M   'P 1'
#
loop_
_entity.id
_entity.type
_entity.pdbx_description
1 polymer ?
#
loop_
_entity_poly.entity_id
_entity_poly.type
_entity_poly.pdbx_seq_one_letter_code
_entity_poly.pdbx_strand_id
1 'polypeptide(L)'
;TPGNLAQIRECTQRLMHWVKQNNVPLFIAGHVTKDGSIAGPGALEHIVDVVLYLEGEPFGSYRVLRGVKNRFGSTNEVGIFEMGQGGLVEVENPSQVFLSQHNDAAIGSIVVPTLEGSRPLLVEIQALTTPASFGPPRRIANGIDFNRLLLISAVLTKRARLKLSNQDIIVNVTGGLKVSEPAVDLGIASAIASSFYDSKPLPGLVVLGELGLNGELRAVPQVERRVTEAIRLGFKSCLLPKTPSQLAVDHAAIQLIEAGSVAKGEFRP
;
A
#
# COMPACT_ATOMS: atom_id res chain seq x y z
N THR A 1 24.68 -5.33 -32.64
CA THR A 1 24.40 -3.88 -32.58
C THR A 1 24.88 -3.35 -31.24
N PRO A 2 25.47 -2.15 -31.21
CA PRO A 2 25.83 -1.50 -29.95
C PRO A 2 24.62 -1.42 -29.00
N GLY A 3 24.82 -1.71 -27.72
CA GLY A 3 23.76 -1.66 -26.71
C GLY A 3 22.85 -2.90 -26.68
N ASN A 4 23.24 -4.00 -27.33
CA ASN A 4 22.50 -5.25 -27.17
C ASN A 4 22.70 -5.88 -25.77
N LEU A 5 21.79 -6.77 -25.38
CA LEU A 5 21.78 -7.42 -24.07
C LEU A 5 23.10 -8.13 -23.71
N ALA A 6 23.71 -8.82 -24.66
CA ALA A 6 24.96 -9.54 -24.45
C ALA A 6 26.12 -8.58 -24.15
N GLN A 7 26.22 -7.47 -24.89
CA GLN A 7 27.23 -6.44 -24.68
C GLN A 7 27.04 -5.75 -23.33
N ILE A 8 25.80 -5.40 -22.96
CA ILE A 8 25.52 -4.77 -21.66
C ILE A 8 25.93 -5.69 -20.50
N ARG A 9 25.64 -6.99 -20.59
CA ARG A 9 26.05 -7.99 -19.58
C ARG A 9 27.57 -8.11 -19.47
N GLU A 10 28.27 -8.22 -20.59
CA GLU A 10 29.74 -8.29 -20.63
C GLU A 10 30.38 -7.03 -20.01
N CYS A 11 29.91 -5.84 -20.40
CA CYS A 11 30.39 -4.58 -19.82
C CYS A 11 30.14 -4.53 -18.30
N THR A 12 28.95 -4.96 -17.84
CA THR A 12 28.60 -4.99 -16.41
C THR A 12 29.49 -5.96 -15.64
N GLN A 13 29.82 -7.13 -16.21
CA GLN A 13 30.74 -8.09 -15.58
C GLN A 13 32.16 -7.54 -15.45
N ARG A 14 32.68 -6.88 -16.49
CA ARG A 14 34.00 -6.22 -16.43
C ARG A 14 34.05 -5.13 -15.37
N LEU A 15 33.02 -4.31 -15.30
CA LEU A 15 32.89 -3.28 -14.27
C LEU A 15 32.85 -3.88 -12.86
N MET A 16 32.10 -4.97 -12.66
CA MET A 16 32.05 -5.69 -11.38
C MET A 16 33.41 -6.26 -10.97
N HIS A 17 34.19 -6.80 -11.92
CA HIS A 17 35.54 -7.28 -11.64
C HIS A 17 36.47 -6.13 -11.24
N TRP A 18 36.44 -5.02 -11.98
CA TRP A 18 37.23 -3.82 -11.68
C TRP A 18 36.87 -3.24 -10.30
N VAL A 19 35.59 -3.15 -9.97
CA VAL A 19 35.10 -2.72 -8.65
C VAL A 19 35.67 -3.59 -7.53
N LYS A 20 35.65 -4.92 -7.69
CA LYS A 20 36.20 -5.84 -6.69
C LYS A 20 37.70 -5.69 -6.51
N GLN A 21 38.44 -5.43 -7.58
CA GLN A 21 39.88 -5.23 -7.52
C GLN A 21 40.26 -3.90 -6.84
N ASN A 22 39.47 -2.86 -7.05
CA ASN A 22 39.77 -1.50 -6.55
C ASN A 22 39.04 -1.14 -5.25
N ASN A 23 38.12 -2.00 -4.80
CA ASN A 23 37.31 -1.81 -3.60
C ASN A 23 36.56 -0.47 -3.55
N VAL A 24 35.90 -0.10 -4.65
CA VAL A 24 35.13 1.15 -4.80
C VAL A 24 33.66 0.87 -5.13
N PRO A 25 32.70 1.64 -4.60
CA PRO A 25 31.30 1.50 -4.98
C PRO A 25 31.07 1.96 -6.43
N LEU A 26 30.16 1.31 -7.14
CA LEU A 26 29.75 1.67 -8.49
C LEU A 26 28.22 1.70 -8.59
N PHE A 27 27.68 2.81 -9.10
CA PHE A 27 26.27 2.94 -9.43
C PHE A 27 26.08 2.76 -10.93
N ILE A 28 25.07 1.96 -11.32
CA ILE A 28 24.68 1.74 -12.70
C ILE A 28 23.22 2.19 -12.85
N ALA A 29 22.98 3.15 -13.74
CA ALA A 29 21.63 3.59 -14.07
C ALA A 29 21.10 2.80 -15.29
N GLY A 30 19.96 2.13 -15.12
CA GLY A 30 19.27 1.42 -16.19
C GLY A 30 17.88 2.00 -16.41
N HIS A 31 17.57 2.41 -17.64
CA HIS A 31 16.23 2.90 -18.00
C HIS A 31 15.32 1.71 -18.35
N VAL A 32 14.11 1.70 -17.80
CA VAL A 32 13.07 0.74 -18.19
C VAL A 32 12.43 1.21 -19.49
N THR A 33 12.64 0.46 -20.58
CA THR A 33 12.00 0.74 -21.87
C THR A 33 10.86 -0.24 -22.11
N LYS A 34 9.77 0.24 -22.73
CA LYS A 34 8.57 -0.57 -23.02
C LYS A 34 8.81 -1.59 -24.15
N ASP A 35 9.82 -1.35 -24.99
CA ASP A 35 9.99 -2.05 -26.27
C ASP A 35 11.04 -3.17 -26.22
N GLY A 36 11.63 -3.46 -25.04
CA GLY A 36 12.61 -4.53 -24.86
C GLY A 36 13.90 -4.39 -25.69
N SER A 37 14.07 -3.29 -26.42
CA SER A 37 15.18 -3.00 -27.31
C SER A 37 16.48 -2.67 -26.56
N ILE A 38 16.35 -2.21 -25.32
CA ILE A 38 17.45 -2.00 -24.37
C ILE A 38 17.23 -2.99 -23.24
N ALA A 39 18.29 -3.69 -22.84
CA ALA A 39 18.26 -4.61 -21.70
C ALA A 39 17.73 -3.88 -20.46
N GLY A 40 16.50 -4.20 -20.05
CA GLY A 40 15.91 -3.63 -18.85
C GLY A 40 16.71 -4.01 -17.59
N PRO A 41 16.52 -3.32 -16.46
CA PRO A 41 17.22 -3.60 -15.20
C PRO A 41 17.17 -5.08 -14.80
N GLY A 42 16.04 -5.75 -15.06
CA GLY A 42 15.83 -7.20 -14.90
C GLY A 42 16.94 -8.08 -15.48
N ALA A 43 17.53 -7.67 -16.61
CA ALA A 43 18.60 -8.42 -17.26
C ALA A 43 19.91 -8.49 -16.47
N LEU A 44 20.13 -7.53 -15.58
CA LEU A 44 21.35 -7.35 -14.80
C LEU A 44 21.16 -7.70 -13.32
N GLU A 45 19.92 -7.93 -12.86
CA GLU A 45 19.59 -8.19 -11.46
C GLU A 45 20.41 -9.33 -10.84
N HIS A 46 20.73 -10.36 -11.61
CA HIS A 46 21.53 -11.49 -11.13
C HIS A 46 23.03 -11.16 -11.01
N ILE A 47 23.53 -10.18 -11.75
CA ILE A 47 24.96 -9.83 -11.85
C ILE A 47 25.37 -8.83 -10.76
N VAL A 48 24.47 -7.92 -10.38
CA VAL A 48 24.73 -6.85 -9.41
C VAL A 48 24.44 -7.28 -7.96
N ASP A 49 25.02 -6.57 -7.00
CA ASP A 49 24.83 -6.86 -5.58
C ASP A 49 23.56 -6.21 -4.98
N VAL A 50 23.19 -5.03 -5.49
CA VAL A 50 22.00 -4.27 -5.09
C VAL A 50 21.20 -3.85 -6.32
N VAL A 51 19.89 -3.97 -6.27
CA VAL A 51 18.94 -3.54 -7.30
C VAL A 51 17.92 -2.62 -6.65
N LEU A 52 17.85 -1.38 -7.13
CA LEU A 52 16.89 -0.36 -6.69
C LEU A 52 16.04 0.08 -7.87
N TYR A 53 14.74 0.29 -7.62
CA TYR A 53 13.81 0.89 -8.56
C TYR A 53 13.36 2.24 -8.01
N LEU A 54 13.47 3.29 -8.83
CA LEU A 54 12.86 4.59 -8.54
C LEU A 54 11.54 4.68 -9.30
N GLU A 55 10.43 4.53 -8.58
CA GLU A 55 9.08 4.46 -9.11
C GLU A 55 8.32 5.75 -8.79
N GLY A 56 7.34 6.09 -9.62
CA GLY A 56 6.46 7.22 -9.37
C GLY A 56 5.37 7.30 -10.42
N GLU A 57 4.19 7.79 -10.02
CA GLU A 57 3.15 8.06 -11.00
C GLU A 57 3.48 9.32 -11.82
N PRO A 58 3.07 9.37 -13.11
CA PRO A 58 3.41 10.48 -14.00
C PRO A 58 3.04 11.87 -13.47
N PHE A 59 1.94 11.94 -12.70
CA PHE A 59 1.41 13.18 -12.14
C PHE A 59 1.58 13.28 -10.62
N GLY A 60 2.25 12.30 -9.99
CA GLY A 60 2.54 12.34 -8.56
C GLY A 60 3.79 13.18 -8.28
N SER A 61 3.76 14.00 -7.22
CA SER A 61 4.93 14.74 -6.73
C SER A 61 5.98 13.83 -6.09
N TYR A 62 5.56 12.64 -5.64
CA TYR A 62 6.41 11.69 -4.92
C TYR A 62 7.08 10.67 -5.84
N ARG A 63 8.28 10.27 -5.44
CA ARG A 63 9.11 9.22 -6.03
C ARG A 63 9.49 8.24 -4.93
N VAL A 64 9.27 6.96 -5.19
CA VAL A 64 9.50 5.86 -4.26
C VAL A 64 10.71 5.09 -4.73
N LEU A 65 11.80 5.12 -3.96
CA LEU A 65 12.99 4.31 -4.18
C LEU A 65 12.86 3.01 -3.40
N ARG A 66 12.81 1.88 -4.10
CA ARG A 66 12.56 0.56 -3.54
C ARG A 66 13.70 -0.40 -3.84
N GLY A 67 14.15 -1.15 -2.83
CA GLY A 67 15.05 -2.28 -3.03
C GLY A 67 14.33 -3.54 -3.51
N VAL A 68 14.82 -4.15 -4.59
CA VAL A 68 14.36 -5.49 -5.04
C VAL A 68 15.39 -6.57 -4.70
N LYS A 69 16.67 -6.18 -4.65
CA LYS A 69 17.77 -7.04 -4.22
C LYS A 69 18.74 -6.19 -3.40
N ASN A 70 19.17 -6.69 -2.25
CA ASN A 70 20.17 -6.02 -1.43
C ASN A 70 21.02 -7.09 -0.73
N ARG A 71 22.28 -7.26 -1.14
CA ARG A 71 23.21 -8.19 -0.49
C ARG A 71 23.82 -7.65 0.81
N PHE A 72 23.64 -6.36 1.10
CA PHE A 72 24.26 -5.68 2.23
C PHE A 72 23.25 -5.21 3.28
N GLY A 73 21.97 -5.52 3.10
CA GLY A 73 20.91 -5.03 3.98
C GLY A 73 19.54 -5.54 3.57
N SER A 74 18.49 -4.93 4.11
CA SER A 74 17.13 -5.33 3.78
C SER A 74 16.74 -4.90 2.37
N THR A 75 15.96 -5.72 1.67
CA THR A 75 15.23 -5.31 0.45
C THR A 75 13.98 -4.51 0.79
N ASN A 76 13.58 -4.55 2.05
CA ASN A 76 12.30 -4.08 2.51
C ASN A 76 12.29 -2.59 2.89
N GLU A 77 13.41 -1.91 2.68
CA GLU A 77 13.57 -0.48 2.90
C GLU A 77 13.12 0.31 1.68
N VAL A 78 12.49 1.45 1.95
CA VAL A 78 11.94 2.35 0.94
C VAL A 78 12.32 3.78 1.30
N GLY A 79 12.88 4.49 0.33
CA GLY A 79 13.08 5.94 0.39
C GLY A 79 11.95 6.65 -0.34
N ILE A 80 11.36 7.67 0.27
CA ILE A 80 10.31 8.48 -0.37
C ILE A 80 10.87 9.88 -0.55
N PHE A 81 10.77 10.38 -1.78
CA PHE A 81 11.31 11.66 -2.19
C PHE A 81 10.23 12.49 -2.86
N GLU A 82 10.27 13.80 -2.70
CA GLU A 82 9.44 14.74 -3.43
C GLU A 82 10.29 15.48 -4.48
N MET A 83 9.76 15.62 -5.69
CA MET A 83 10.43 16.41 -6.73
C MET A 83 10.13 17.90 -6.55
N GLY A 84 11.06 18.62 -5.93
CA GLY A 84 11.02 20.07 -5.79
C GLY A 84 11.73 20.80 -6.94
N GLN A 85 11.76 22.14 -6.87
CA GLN A 85 12.45 22.97 -7.87
C GLN A 85 13.97 22.69 -7.95
N GLY A 86 14.59 22.28 -6.83
CA GLY A 86 16.01 21.95 -6.75
C GLY A 86 16.35 20.47 -7.02
N GLY A 87 15.36 19.63 -7.29
CA GLY A 87 15.53 18.17 -7.45
C GLY A 87 14.80 17.36 -6.38
N LEU A 88 15.25 16.12 -6.17
CA LEU A 88 14.66 15.20 -5.20
C LEU A 88 15.01 15.60 -3.77
N VAL A 89 13.99 15.82 -2.94
CA VAL A 89 14.11 16.10 -1.50
C VAL A 89 13.56 14.91 -0.73
N GLU A 90 14.28 14.45 0.29
CA GLU A 90 13.83 13.35 1.14
C GLU A 90 12.58 13.72 1.94
N VAL A 91 11.62 12.80 2.01
CA VAL A 91 10.43 12.91 2.84
C VAL A 91 10.64 12.07 4.10
N GLU A 92 11.00 12.72 5.21
CA GLU A 92 11.29 12.04 6.49
C GLU A 92 10.08 11.28 7.04
N ASN A 93 8.88 11.87 6.94
CA ASN A 93 7.63 11.27 7.40
C ASN A 93 6.60 11.15 6.27
N PRO A 94 6.69 10.09 5.45
CA PRO A 94 5.80 9.90 4.32
C PRO A 94 4.34 9.76 4.75
N SER A 95 4.09 9.08 5.86
CA SER A 95 2.73 8.92 6.40
C SER A 95 2.10 10.27 6.73
N GLN A 96 2.82 11.20 7.36
CA GLN A 96 2.28 12.56 7.61
C GLN A 96 1.95 13.29 6.32
N VAL A 97 2.79 13.15 5.29
CA VAL A 97 2.57 13.80 4.00
C VAL A 97 1.31 13.27 3.31
N PHE A 98 1.12 11.95 3.28
CA PHE A 98 -0.09 11.33 2.70
C PHE A 98 -1.36 11.60 3.53
N LEU A 99 -1.21 11.80 4.84
CA LEU A 99 -2.30 12.10 5.77
C LEU A 99 -2.52 13.60 6.02
N SER A 100 -1.69 14.49 5.48
CA SER A 100 -1.73 15.93 5.81
C SER A 100 -2.99 16.68 5.35
N GLN A 101 -3.82 16.05 4.52
CA GLN A 101 -5.14 16.58 4.14
C GLN A 101 -6.26 16.19 5.12
N HIS A 102 -5.94 15.43 6.16
CA HIS A 102 -6.86 14.79 7.09
C HIS A 102 -7.17 15.71 8.28
N ASN A 103 -8.00 16.74 8.07
CA ASN A 103 -8.48 17.59 9.17
C ASN A 103 -9.79 17.09 9.81
N ASP A 104 -10.46 16.07 9.26
CA ASP A 104 -11.62 15.41 9.86
C ASP A 104 -11.88 14.04 9.22
N ALA A 105 -12.46 13.10 9.97
CA ALA A 105 -12.94 11.83 9.41
C ALA A 105 -14.00 12.10 8.32
N ALA A 106 -13.62 11.88 7.07
CA ALA A 106 -14.50 12.03 5.92
C ALA A 106 -15.28 10.74 5.65
N ILE A 107 -16.50 10.88 5.13
CA ILE A 107 -17.32 9.74 4.72
C ILE A 107 -16.60 9.01 3.59
N GLY A 108 -16.50 7.69 3.71
CA GLY A 108 -15.82 6.84 2.75
C GLY A 108 -14.29 6.90 2.82
N SER A 109 -13.69 7.54 3.83
CA SER A 109 -12.23 7.65 3.99
C SER A 109 -11.74 6.86 5.20
N ILE A 110 -10.88 5.87 4.98
CA ILE A 110 -10.30 5.02 6.03
C ILE A 110 -8.79 4.96 5.90
N VAL A 111 -8.08 5.13 7.01
CA VAL A 111 -6.62 4.96 7.05
C VAL A 111 -6.27 3.51 7.37
N VAL A 112 -5.34 2.96 6.60
CA VAL A 112 -4.83 1.59 6.77
C VAL A 112 -3.31 1.61 6.92
N PRO A 113 -2.75 0.99 7.96
CA PRO A 113 -1.32 0.79 8.08
C PRO A 113 -0.90 -0.39 7.21
N THR A 114 -0.29 -0.11 6.07
CA THR A 114 0.29 -1.09 5.17
C THR A 114 1.76 -1.37 5.51
N LEU A 115 2.32 -2.46 4.98
CA LEU A 115 3.75 -2.73 5.00
C LEU A 115 4.29 -2.63 3.58
N GLU A 116 5.20 -1.68 3.40
CA GLU A 116 6.03 -1.61 2.20
C GLU A 116 7.37 -2.28 2.52
N GLY A 117 7.46 -3.58 2.24
CA GLY A 117 8.54 -4.42 2.74
C GLY A 117 8.46 -4.61 4.26
N SER A 118 9.19 -3.80 5.01
CA SER A 118 9.35 -3.86 6.47
C SER A 118 8.99 -2.54 7.12
N ARG A 119 8.85 -1.48 6.30
CA ARG A 119 8.43 -0.16 6.75
C ARG A 119 6.90 -0.12 6.81
N PRO A 120 6.31 0.13 7.98
CA PRO A 120 4.90 0.45 8.06
C PRO A 120 4.66 1.82 7.42
N LEU A 121 3.67 1.90 6.54
CA LEU A 121 3.24 3.10 5.84
C LEU A 121 1.74 3.24 6.05
N LEU A 122 1.27 4.38 6.53
CA LEU A 122 -0.17 4.62 6.63
C LEU A 122 -0.66 5.25 5.34
N VAL A 123 -1.72 4.66 4.79
CA VAL A 123 -2.32 5.05 3.51
C VAL A 123 -3.81 5.26 3.70
N GLU A 124 -4.34 6.31 3.07
CA GLU A 124 -5.77 6.57 3.07
C GLU A 124 -6.43 5.86 1.87
N ILE A 125 -7.45 5.07 2.18
CA ILE A 125 -8.32 4.41 1.22
C ILE A 125 -9.63 5.18 1.19
N GLN A 126 -9.98 5.67 0.02
CA GLN A 126 -11.22 6.38 -0.24
C GLN A 126 -12.16 5.48 -1.05
N ALA A 127 -13.43 5.47 -0.68
CA ALA A 127 -14.49 4.81 -1.42
C ALA A 127 -15.67 5.76 -1.64
N LEU A 128 -16.27 5.64 -2.82
CA LEU A 128 -17.52 6.31 -3.17
C LEU A 128 -18.49 5.27 -3.71
N THR A 129 -19.61 5.12 -3.02
CA THR A 129 -20.76 4.34 -3.49
C THR A 129 -21.89 5.29 -3.89
N THR A 130 -22.44 5.10 -5.08
CA THR A 130 -23.59 5.89 -5.56
C THR A 130 -24.57 5.01 -6.32
N PRO A 131 -25.89 5.25 -6.22
CA PRO A 131 -26.86 4.51 -7.01
C PRO A 131 -26.56 4.61 -8.51
N ALA A 132 -26.49 3.46 -9.17
CA ALA A 132 -26.27 3.40 -10.61
C ALA A 132 -27.50 3.98 -11.34
N SER A 133 -27.26 4.98 -12.20
CA SER A 133 -28.35 5.67 -12.91
C SER A 133 -28.78 4.94 -14.20
N PHE A 134 -27.86 4.25 -14.88
CA PHE A 134 -28.16 3.52 -16.11
C PHE A 134 -27.15 2.40 -16.39
N GLY A 135 -27.64 1.23 -16.79
CA GLY A 135 -26.80 0.09 -17.16
C GLY A 135 -26.23 -0.70 -15.95
N PRO A 136 -25.29 -1.63 -16.18
CA PRO A 136 -24.64 -2.35 -15.11
C PRO A 136 -23.79 -1.38 -14.25
N PRO A 137 -23.83 -1.50 -12.91
CA PRO A 137 -23.05 -0.62 -12.05
C PRO A 137 -21.56 -0.69 -12.32
N ARG A 138 -20.90 0.47 -12.26
CA ARG A 138 -19.47 0.64 -12.53
C ARG A 138 -18.66 0.24 -11.30
N ARG A 139 -17.53 -0.41 -11.53
CA ARG A 139 -16.52 -0.69 -10.51
C ARG A 139 -15.20 -0.10 -10.96
N ILE A 140 -14.61 0.76 -10.15
CA ILE A 140 -13.36 1.46 -10.47
C ILE A 140 -12.39 1.25 -9.31
N ALA A 141 -11.19 0.79 -9.62
CA ALA A 141 -10.13 0.50 -8.67
C ALA A 141 -8.87 1.28 -9.06
N ASN A 142 -8.50 2.26 -8.25
CA ASN A 142 -7.28 3.05 -8.41
C ASN A 142 -6.35 2.78 -7.22
N GLY A 143 -5.14 2.29 -7.47
CA GLY A 143 -4.18 1.95 -6.41
C GLY A 143 -4.41 0.61 -5.71
N ILE A 144 -5.46 -0.15 -6.08
CA ILE A 144 -5.70 -1.53 -5.60
C ILE A 144 -5.94 -2.49 -6.78
N ASP A 145 -5.83 -3.79 -6.52
CA ASP A 145 -6.23 -4.82 -7.48
C ASP A 145 -7.76 -4.80 -7.73
N PHE A 146 -8.14 -4.88 -9.00
CA PHE A 146 -9.55 -4.84 -9.41
C PHE A 146 -10.33 -6.08 -8.96
N ASN A 147 -9.73 -7.27 -9.01
CA ASN A 147 -10.40 -8.50 -8.58
C ASN A 147 -10.63 -8.51 -7.06
N ARG A 148 -9.70 -7.95 -6.29
CA ARG A 148 -9.86 -7.72 -4.85
C ARG A 148 -11.07 -6.84 -4.56
N LEU A 149 -11.27 -5.74 -5.29
CA LEU A 149 -12.47 -4.90 -5.16
C LEU A 149 -13.76 -5.71 -5.42
N LEU A 150 -13.78 -6.54 -6.45
CA LEU A 150 -14.95 -7.38 -6.77
C LEU A 150 -15.26 -8.38 -5.65
N LEU A 151 -14.24 -9.07 -5.13
CA LEU A 151 -14.38 -10.04 -4.05
C LEU A 151 -14.90 -9.38 -2.77
N ILE A 152 -14.27 -8.29 -2.32
CA ILE A 152 -14.69 -7.56 -1.11
C ILE A 152 -16.14 -7.09 -1.24
N SER A 153 -16.50 -6.53 -2.39
CA SER A 153 -17.87 -6.09 -2.64
C SER A 153 -18.89 -7.24 -2.60
N ALA A 154 -18.52 -8.41 -3.13
CA ALA A 154 -19.36 -9.60 -3.09
C ALA A 154 -19.54 -10.11 -1.66
N VAL A 155 -18.46 -10.12 -0.85
CA VAL A 155 -18.51 -10.49 0.56
C VAL A 155 -19.38 -9.52 1.36
N LEU A 156 -19.20 -8.20 1.19
CA LEU A 156 -20.05 -7.19 1.83
C LEU A 156 -21.54 -7.36 1.44
N THR A 157 -21.81 -7.65 0.18
CA THR A 157 -23.18 -7.89 -0.29
C THR A 157 -23.79 -9.13 0.37
N LYS A 158 -23.05 -10.25 0.37
CA LYS A 158 -23.58 -11.54 0.81
C LYS A 158 -23.60 -11.71 2.33
N ARG A 159 -22.57 -11.22 3.03
CA ARG A 159 -22.31 -11.47 4.46
C ARG A 159 -22.74 -10.28 5.32
N ALA A 160 -22.38 -9.07 4.91
CA ALA A 160 -22.77 -7.84 5.61
C ALA A 160 -24.17 -7.32 5.20
N ARG A 161 -24.76 -7.90 4.14
CA ARG A 161 -26.10 -7.56 3.60
C ARG A 161 -26.20 -6.11 3.08
N LEU A 162 -25.10 -5.53 2.62
CA LEU A 162 -25.12 -4.24 1.95
C LEU A 162 -25.70 -4.42 0.54
N LYS A 163 -26.62 -3.53 0.13
CA LYS A 163 -27.24 -3.61 -1.20
C LYS A 163 -26.35 -2.95 -2.25
N LEU A 164 -25.15 -3.51 -2.47
CA LEU A 164 -24.15 -2.97 -3.39
C LEU A 164 -24.36 -3.37 -4.87
N SER A 165 -25.35 -4.23 -5.14
CA SER A 165 -25.62 -4.75 -6.48
C SER A 165 -26.14 -3.71 -7.46
N ASN A 166 -26.67 -2.59 -6.97
CA ASN A 166 -27.15 -1.46 -7.77
C ASN A 166 -26.34 -0.17 -7.51
N GLN A 167 -25.15 -0.30 -6.92
CA GLN A 167 -24.27 0.82 -6.60
C GLN A 167 -23.05 0.78 -7.50
N ASP A 168 -22.73 1.93 -8.11
CA ASP A 168 -21.39 2.17 -8.60
C ASP A 168 -20.46 2.21 -7.38
N ILE A 169 -19.28 1.59 -7.49
CA ILE A 169 -18.27 1.61 -6.43
C ILE A 169 -16.94 2.05 -7.03
N ILE A 170 -16.43 3.14 -6.49
CA ILE A 170 -15.12 3.68 -6.84
C ILE A 170 -14.26 3.56 -5.59
N VAL A 171 -13.09 2.95 -5.70
CA VAL A 171 -12.10 2.89 -4.63
C VAL A 171 -10.79 3.49 -5.14
N ASN A 172 -10.20 4.35 -4.32
CA ASN A 172 -8.97 5.07 -4.62
C ASN A 172 -8.00 5.02 -3.42
N VAL A 173 -6.72 4.79 -3.69
CA VAL A 173 -5.66 4.99 -2.71
C VAL A 173 -5.09 6.39 -2.92
N THR A 174 -5.05 7.19 -1.86
CA THR A 174 -4.52 8.56 -1.91
C THR A 174 -3.02 8.57 -2.20
N GLY A 175 -2.53 9.65 -2.80
CA GLY A 175 -1.10 9.86 -3.02
C GLY A 175 -0.50 9.09 -4.21
N GLY A 176 -1.33 8.47 -5.06
CA GLY A 176 -0.87 7.70 -6.22
C GLY A 176 -0.16 6.39 -5.84
N LEU A 177 -0.36 5.93 -4.61
CA LEU A 177 0.26 4.70 -4.11
C LEU A 177 -0.50 3.47 -4.63
N LYS A 178 0.23 2.38 -4.79
CA LYS A 178 -0.34 1.06 -5.10
C LYS A 178 -0.14 0.15 -3.91
N VAL A 179 -1.23 -0.40 -3.40
CA VAL A 179 -1.21 -1.31 -2.25
C VAL A 179 -1.65 -2.70 -2.70
N SER A 180 -0.82 -3.68 -2.38
CA SER A 180 -1.02 -5.06 -2.82
C SER A 180 -0.71 -6.05 -1.69
N GLU A 181 -1.48 -5.98 -0.61
CA GLU A 181 -1.40 -6.93 0.49
C GLU A 181 -2.77 -7.25 1.11
N PRO A 182 -2.93 -8.37 1.83
CA PRO A 182 -4.22 -8.74 2.44
C PRO A 182 -4.69 -7.78 3.55
N ALA A 183 -3.77 -7.08 4.22
CA ALA A 183 -4.12 -6.22 5.36
C ALA A 183 -5.02 -5.03 5.00
N VAL A 184 -5.11 -4.66 3.72
CA VAL A 184 -5.98 -3.57 3.26
C VAL A 184 -7.45 -3.95 3.12
N ASP A 185 -7.78 -5.25 3.13
CA ASP A 185 -9.12 -5.70 2.79
C ASP A 185 -10.19 -5.14 3.73
N LEU A 186 -9.91 -5.16 5.03
CA LEU A 186 -10.82 -4.59 6.03
C LEU A 186 -10.95 -3.07 5.89
N GLY A 187 -9.88 -2.37 5.50
CA GLY A 187 -9.91 -0.94 5.25
C GLY A 187 -10.75 -0.58 4.03
N ILE A 188 -10.57 -1.30 2.92
CA ILE A 188 -11.41 -1.15 1.71
C ILE A 188 -12.88 -1.43 2.05
N ALA A 189 -13.14 -2.52 2.79
CA ALA A 189 -14.49 -2.89 3.19
C ALA A 189 -15.14 -1.81 4.07
N SER A 190 -14.38 -1.23 5.00
CA SER A 190 -14.82 -0.17 5.90
C SER A 190 -15.09 1.13 5.16
N ALA A 191 -14.25 1.49 4.18
CA ALA A 191 -14.44 2.67 3.34
C ALA A 191 -15.73 2.55 2.50
N ILE A 192 -15.94 1.40 1.86
CA ILE A 192 -17.17 1.11 1.10
C ILE A 192 -18.40 1.18 2.01
N ALA A 193 -18.33 0.58 3.20
CA ALA A 193 -19.44 0.60 4.15
C ALA A 193 -19.74 2.02 4.66
N SER A 194 -18.71 2.80 4.99
CA SER A 194 -18.83 4.20 5.40
C SER A 194 -19.52 5.03 4.31
N SER A 195 -19.10 4.90 3.05
CA SER A 195 -19.75 5.59 1.93
C SER A 195 -21.19 5.13 1.71
N PHE A 196 -21.45 3.82 1.78
CA PHE A 196 -22.79 3.26 1.55
C PHE A 196 -23.81 3.67 2.62
N TYR A 197 -23.36 3.76 3.87
CA TYR A 197 -24.20 4.20 4.99
C TYR A 197 -24.24 5.72 5.16
N ASP A 198 -23.49 6.47 4.36
CA ASP A 198 -23.31 7.92 4.51
C ASP A 198 -22.92 8.29 5.95
N SER A 199 -22.00 7.51 6.54
CA SER A 199 -21.61 7.61 7.95
C SER A 199 -20.11 7.84 8.07
N LYS A 200 -19.73 8.84 8.85
CA LYS A 200 -18.32 9.12 9.15
C LYS A 200 -17.71 7.99 9.99
N PRO A 201 -16.50 7.52 9.66
CA PRO A 201 -15.75 6.62 10.53
C PRO A 201 -15.38 7.32 11.84
N LEU A 202 -15.00 6.53 12.85
CA LEU A 202 -14.47 7.07 14.09
C LEU A 202 -13.21 7.94 13.82
N PRO A 203 -13.14 9.18 14.35
CA PRO A 203 -11.95 10.02 14.19
C PRO A 203 -10.69 9.37 14.75
N GLY A 204 -9.59 9.43 13.99
CA GLY A 204 -8.33 8.81 14.39
C GLY A 204 -8.36 7.28 14.43
N LEU A 205 -9.28 6.66 13.68
CA LEU A 205 -9.35 5.22 13.47
C LEU A 205 -8.39 4.79 12.35
N VAL A 206 -7.57 3.78 12.64
CA VAL A 206 -6.92 2.95 11.63
C VAL A 206 -7.59 1.58 11.54
N VAL A 207 -7.55 0.97 10.36
CA VAL A 207 -8.17 -0.33 10.12
C VAL A 207 -7.19 -1.25 9.41
N LEU A 208 -7.01 -2.48 9.90
CA LEU A 208 -6.16 -3.48 9.26
C LEU A 208 -6.75 -4.88 9.43
N GLY A 209 -6.66 -5.71 8.40
CA GLY A 209 -7.12 -7.10 8.46
C GLY A 209 -7.42 -7.70 7.10
N GLU A 210 -7.27 -9.01 6.98
CA GLU A 210 -7.65 -9.76 5.79
C GLU A 210 -9.13 -10.15 5.87
N LEU A 211 -9.84 -10.04 4.74
CA LEU A 211 -11.26 -10.42 4.64
C LEU A 211 -11.42 -11.76 3.93
N GLY A 212 -11.90 -12.77 4.65
CA GLY A 212 -12.26 -14.05 4.07
C GLY A 212 -13.60 -14.02 3.31
N LEU A 213 -13.79 -14.98 2.41
CA LEU A 213 -15.01 -15.08 1.59
C LEU A 213 -16.26 -15.46 2.41
N ASN A 214 -16.10 -16.00 3.61
CA ASN A 214 -17.21 -16.24 4.53
C ASN A 214 -17.55 -15.00 5.36
N GLY A 215 -16.78 -13.91 5.21
CA GLY A 215 -16.93 -12.67 5.95
C GLY A 215 -16.17 -12.66 7.28
N GLU A 216 -15.35 -13.68 7.54
CA GLU A 216 -14.44 -13.74 8.68
C GLU A 216 -13.27 -12.76 8.52
N LEU A 217 -12.84 -12.17 9.63
CA LEU A 217 -11.64 -11.34 9.68
C LEU A 217 -10.45 -12.18 10.12
N ARG A 218 -9.36 -12.10 9.36
CA ARG A 218 -8.16 -12.92 9.55
C ARG A 218 -6.97 -12.04 9.92
N ALA A 219 -6.19 -12.52 10.89
CA ALA A 219 -4.98 -11.85 11.35
C ALA A 219 -3.96 -11.68 10.22
N VAL A 220 -3.19 -10.60 10.29
CA VAL A 220 -2.17 -10.23 9.29
C VAL A 220 -0.80 -10.14 9.94
N PRO A 221 0.30 -10.29 9.19
CA PRO A 221 1.63 -10.28 9.77
C PRO A 221 2.01 -8.90 10.33
N GLN A 222 2.85 -8.93 11.37
CA GLN A 222 3.49 -7.77 12.00
C GLN A 222 2.50 -6.68 12.49
N VAL A 223 1.37 -7.09 13.09
CA VAL A 223 0.37 -6.17 13.65
C VAL A 223 0.98 -5.14 14.61
N GLU A 224 1.87 -5.57 15.49
CA GLU A 224 2.51 -4.68 16.48
C GLU A 224 3.26 -3.52 15.82
N ARG A 225 4.00 -3.78 14.73
CA ARG A 225 4.70 -2.73 13.98
C ARG A 225 3.74 -1.74 13.33
N ARG A 226 2.66 -2.25 12.73
CA ARG A 226 1.60 -1.42 12.11
C ARG A 226 0.94 -0.51 13.13
N VAL A 227 0.58 -1.07 14.30
CA VAL A 227 -0.07 -0.34 15.39
C VAL A 227 0.88 0.67 16.03
N THR A 228 2.16 0.30 16.21
CA THR A 228 3.18 1.21 16.77
C THR A 228 3.38 2.43 15.87
N GLU A 229 3.38 2.24 14.56
CA GLU A 229 3.45 3.35 13.60
C GLU A 229 2.20 4.23 13.65
N ALA A 230 1.00 3.63 13.78
CA ALA A 230 -0.23 4.39 13.97
C ALA A 230 -0.20 5.23 15.26
N ILE A 231 0.31 4.68 16.36
CA ILE A 231 0.54 5.43 17.61
C ILE A 231 1.49 6.61 17.37
N ARG A 232 2.62 6.37 16.70
CA ARG A 232 3.63 7.38 16.39
C ARG A 232 3.05 8.57 15.62
N LEU A 233 2.05 8.31 14.77
CA LEU A 233 1.36 9.31 13.95
C LEU A 233 0.13 9.92 14.64
N GLY A 234 -0.17 9.50 15.88
CA GLY A 234 -1.20 10.11 16.72
C GLY A 234 -2.60 9.51 16.60
N PHE A 235 -2.76 8.38 15.90
CA PHE A 235 -4.04 7.67 15.83
C PHE A 235 -4.46 7.13 17.20
N LYS A 236 -5.78 7.08 17.45
CA LYS A 236 -6.36 6.81 18.76
C LYS A 236 -7.08 5.48 18.86
N SER A 237 -7.47 4.91 17.73
CA SER A 237 -8.13 3.61 17.69
C SER A 237 -7.65 2.78 16.52
N CYS A 238 -7.62 1.46 16.71
CA CYS A 238 -7.28 0.50 15.66
C CYS A 238 -8.36 -0.59 15.61
N LEU A 239 -9.04 -0.74 14.48
CA LEU A 239 -9.91 -1.89 14.20
C LEU A 239 -9.08 -3.01 13.57
N LEU A 240 -9.09 -4.18 14.21
CA LEU A 240 -8.34 -5.35 13.76
C LEU A 240 -9.11 -6.67 13.99
N PRO A 241 -8.73 -7.76 13.30
CA PRO A 241 -9.21 -9.10 13.61
C PRO A 241 -8.96 -9.49 15.07
N LYS A 242 -9.85 -10.28 15.65
CA LYS A 242 -9.61 -10.93 16.96
C LYS A 242 -8.29 -11.69 16.95
N THR A 243 -7.40 -11.37 17.88
CA THR A 243 -6.08 -11.99 17.96
C THR A 243 -6.01 -12.90 19.20
N PRO A 244 -5.52 -14.15 19.09
CA PRO A 244 -5.46 -15.07 20.23
C PRO A 244 -4.39 -14.70 21.26
N SER A 245 -3.40 -13.90 20.87
CA SER A 245 -2.29 -13.44 21.72
C SER A 245 -2.41 -11.96 22.01
N GLN A 246 -2.08 -11.57 23.25
CA GLN A 246 -1.99 -10.16 23.61
C GLN A 246 -0.86 -9.49 22.84
N LEU A 247 -1.19 -8.40 22.13
CA LEU A 247 -0.22 -7.62 21.35
C LEU A 247 0.65 -6.78 22.29
N ALA A 248 1.96 -6.81 22.09
CA ALA A 248 2.94 -6.01 22.82
C ALA A 248 3.00 -4.57 22.27
N VAL A 249 1.93 -3.81 22.49
CA VAL A 249 1.79 -2.40 22.08
C VAL A 249 1.42 -1.53 23.28
N ASP A 250 1.62 -0.21 23.17
CA ASP A 250 1.19 0.73 24.19
C ASP A 250 -0.34 0.92 24.16
N HIS A 251 -1.03 0.12 24.96
CA HIS A 251 -2.49 0.14 25.10
C HIS A 251 -3.02 1.44 25.75
N ALA A 252 -2.17 2.26 26.36
CA ALA A 252 -2.58 3.58 26.85
C ALA A 252 -2.63 4.62 25.73
N ALA A 253 -1.87 4.41 24.65
CA ALA A 253 -1.78 5.34 23.53
C ALA A 253 -2.82 5.09 22.43
N ILE A 254 -3.30 3.85 22.28
CA ILE A 254 -4.29 3.46 21.26
C ILE A 254 -5.30 2.43 21.77
N GLN A 255 -6.56 2.63 21.45
CA GLN A 255 -7.62 1.67 21.73
C GLN A 255 -7.69 0.60 20.63
N LEU A 256 -7.55 -0.67 21.01
CA LEU A 256 -7.73 -1.79 20.09
C LEU A 256 -9.20 -2.24 20.08
N ILE A 257 -9.80 -2.22 18.89
CA ILE A 257 -11.17 -2.67 18.63
C ILE A 257 -11.07 -3.98 17.85
N GLU A 258 -11.46 -5.08 18.47
CA GLU A 258 -11.38 -6.40 17.82
C GLU A 258 -12.71 -6.82 17.21
N ALA A 259 -12.68 -7.27 15.96
CA ALA A 259 -13.84 -7.81 15.25
C ALA A 259 -13.56 -9.23 14.73
N GLY A 260 -14.57 -10.11 14.77
CA GLY A 260 -14.47 -11.47 14.23
C GLY A 260 -14.96 -11.59 12.80
N SER A 261 -15.90 -10.73 12.40
CA SER A 261 -16.54 -10.79 11.09
C SER A 261 -17.07 -9.43 10.63
N VAL A 262 -17.20 -9.25 9.31
CA VAL A 262 -17.98 -8.15 8.71
C VAL A 262 -19.50 -8.37 8.76
N ALA A 263 -19.96 -9.51 9.29
CA ALA A 263 -21.38 -9.83 9.36
C ALA A 263 -22.15 -8.84 10.25
N LYS A 264 -23.43 -8.64 9.91
CA LYS A 264 -24.31 -7.63 10.52
C LYS A 264 -24.39 -7.82 12.05
N GLY A 265 -23.93 -6.82 12.80
CA GLY A 265 -23.95 -6.79 14.28
C GLY A 265 -22.58 -6.64 14.93
N GLU A 266 -21.51 -7.07 14.26
CA GLU A 266 -20.12 -6.95 14.75
C GLU A 266 -19.31 -5.86 14.03
N PHE A 267 -19.82 -5.38 12.89
CA PHE A 267 -19.12 -4.46 12.00
C PHE A 267 -19.89 -3.15 11.86
N ARG A 268 -19.44 -2.12 12.56
CA ARG A 268 -19.82 -0.71 12.36
C ARG A 268 -18.53 0.14 12.39
N PRO A 269 -17.97 0.48 11.23
CA PRO A 269 -16.80 1.35 11.15
C PRO A 269 -17.12 2.79 11.55
#